data_AF-A0A7K3D5C6-F1
#
_entry.id   AF-A0A7K3D5C6-F1
#
_cell.length_a   1.000
_cell.length_b   1.000
_cell.length_c   1.000
_cell.angle_alpha   90.00
_cell.angle_beta   90.00
_cell.angle_gamma   90.00
#
_symmetry.space_group_name_H-M   'P 1'
#
loop_
_entity.id
_entity.type
_entity.pdbx_description
1 polymer ?
#
loop_
_entity_poly.entity_id
_entity_poly.type
_entity_poly.pdbx_seq_one_letter_code
_entity_poly.pdbx_strand_id
1 'polypeptide(L)'
;MTAQHISPVATFTGDASPYGGGEPYADYRTADFPFTQYANLADRQLGAGVIAANDEFFAMRENLLLAHPAVFDPEHFGHKGKVMDGWETRRRRGVSGEHPWPTEDDHDWALVRLGAPGIIRGIVVDTAHFRGNYPQAVSVEGTSVDGSPTPEELCADDVKWTTLVPRTPVGGHAANGFAVDIEQRFTHLRVNQHPDGGIARLRVYGEVVADPKWLAALGTFDVVALEHGGQVEDASDRFYSPATNTIQPGRSRKMDDGWETRRRRDTGNDWIRYQLVQQSEIRAVEIDTAYLKGNSAGWAALSVRDGASGEWVEALPRTRLQPDTNHRFVLDAPVVGTHVRIDIFPDGGISRLRLFGSLTEDGAAKLAARHQELGG
;
A
#
# COMPACT_ATOMS: atom_id res chain seq x y z
N MET A 1 -13.80 -1.26 27.39
CA MET A 1 -14.32 -1.07 26.02
C MET A 1 -14.71 0.38 25.86
N THR A 2 -13.75 1.23 25.51
CA THR A 2 -14.01 2.61 25.11
C THR A 2 -14.28 2.60 23.62
N ALA A 3 -15.52 2.88 23.22
CA ALA A 3 -15.85 3.15 21.83
C ALA A 3 -14.91 4.24 21.32
N GLN A 4 -14.04 3.90 20.38
CA GLN A 4 -13.26 4.90 19.67
C GLN A 4 -14.26 5.71 18.84
N HIS A 5 -14.42 6.99 19.16
CA HIS A 5 -15.12 7.93 18.32
C HIS A 5 -14.33 8.02 17.00
N ILE A 6 -14.78 7.31 15.97
CA ILE A 6 -14.26 7.46 14.61
C ILE A 6 -14.81 8.80 14.12
N SER A 7 -13.95 9.82 14.07
CA SER A 7 -14.28 11.07 13.40
C SER A 7 -14.73 10.77 11.97
N PRO A 8 -15.82 11.38 11.47
CA PRO A 8 -16.27 11.14 10.11
C PRO A 8 -15.15 11.51 9.14
N VAL A 9 -14.79 10.55 8.27
CA VAL A 9 -13.86 10.77 7.17
C VAL A 9 -14.45 11.86 6.26
N ALA A 10 -13.62 12.82 5.84
CA ALA A 10 -14.09 13.90 4.97
C ALA A 10 -14.66 13.33 3.66
N THR A 11 -15.84 13.83 3.27
CA THR A 11 -16.50 13.45 2.02
C THR A 11 -16.49 14.61 1.05
N PHE A 12 -16.16 14.33 -0.21
CA PHE A 12 -16.20 15.32 -1.29
C PHE A 12 -17.30 14.94 -2.28
N THR A 13 -18.03 15.93 -2.77
CA THR A 13 -19.06 15.76 -3.80
C THR A 13 -19.02 16.91 -4.79
N GLY A 14 -19.57 16.69 -5.98
CA GLY A 14 -19.72 17.71 -7.01
C GLY A 14 -18.42 18.06 -7.73
N ASP A 15 -18.57 18.86 -8.78
CA ASP A 15 -17.48 19.19 -9.70
C ASP A 15 -16.45 20.10 -9.02
N ALA A 16 -15.20 19.97 -9.47
CA ALA A 16 -14.18 20.98 -9.20
C ALA A 16 -14.28 22.11 -10.23
N SER A 17 -13.75 23.28 -9.89
CA SER A 17 -13.63 24.37 -10.85
C SER A 17 -12.85 23.92 -12.09
N PRO A 18 -13.20 24.39 -13.30
CA PRO A 18 -12.35 24.19 -14.47
C PRO A 18 -10.92 24.64 -14.18
N TYR A 19 -9.93 23.94 -14.74
CA TYR A 19 -8.53 24.29 -14.54
C TYR A 19 -8.26 25.71 -15.06
N GLY A 20 -7.90 26.62 -14.15
CA GLY A 20 -7.68 28.04 -14.44
C GLY A 20 -6.24 28.38 -14.87
N GLY A 21 -5.35 27.40 -14.98
CA GLY A 21 -3.91 27.60 -15.15
C GLY A 21 -3.15 27.64 -13.81
N GLY A 22 -1.83 27.49 -13.86
CA GLY A 22 -0.95 27.56 -12.69
C GLY A 22 -0.57 26.20 -12.10
N GLU A 23 -0.60 26.08 -10.78
CA GLU A 23 -0.26 24.85 -10.07
C GLU A 23 -1.44 23.86 -10.14
N PRO A 24 -1.30 22.66 -10.76
CA PRO A 24 -2.43 21.78 -11.05
C PRO A 24 -3.20 21.25 -9.84
N TYR A 25 -2.59 21.23 -8.65
CA TYR A 25 -3.17 20.75 -7.41
C TYR A 25 -3.67 21.87 -6.48
N ALA A 26 -3.69 23.13 -6.92
CA ALA A 26 -3.92 24.27 -6.04
C ALA A 26 -5.30 24.24 -5.35
N ASP A 27 -6.30 23.68 -6.03
CA ASP A 27 -7.68 23.49 -5.53
C ASP A 27 -8.04 22.00 -5.36
N TYR A 28 -7.03 21.12 -5.29
CA TYR A 28 -7.24 19.70 -5.03
C TYR A 28 -7.80 19.47 -3.64
N ARG A 29 -8.88 18.68 -3.58
CA ARG A 29 -9.59 18.42 -2.32
C ARG A 29 -9.06 17.15 -1.67
N THR A 30 -8.55 17.25 -0.45
CA THR A 30 -8.03 16.09 0.30
C THR A 30 -8.25 16.27 1.79
N ALA A 31 -8.06 15.20 2.56
CA ALA A 31 -8.14 15.18 4.00
C ALA A 31 -7.14 14.18 4.59
N ASP A 32 -6.89 14.30 5.90
CA ASP A 32 -6.12 13.31 6.63
C ASP A 32 -6.97 12.06 6.89
N PHE A 33 -6.55 10.93 6.31
CA PHE A 33 -7.23 9.65 6.47
C PHE A 33 -6.49 8.78 7.50
N PRO A 34 -7.09 8.40 8.64
CA PRO A 34 -6.40 7.64 9.69
C PRO A 34 -5.82 6.30 9.24
N PHE A 35 -6.36 5.70 8.17
CA PHE A 35 -5.90 4.43 7.64
C PHE A 35 -4.68 4.54 6.71
N THR A 36 -4.20 5.74 6.34
CA THR A 36 -3.02 5.89 5.46
C THR A 36 -1.70 5.53 6.14
N GLN A 37 -1.72 5.28 7.45
CA GLN A 37 -0.60 4.69 8.18
C GLN A 37 -0.32 3.22 7.80
N TYR A 38 -1.32 2.51 7.27
CA TYR A 38 -1.17 1.12 6.83
C TYR A 38 -0.49 1.03 5.45
N ALA A 39 -0.12 -0.18 5.04
CA ALA A 39 0.50 -0.40 3.74
C ALA A 39 -0.51 -0.29 2.59
N ASN A 40 -0.09 0.25 1.45
CA ASN A 40 -0.90 0.21 0.24
C ASN A 40 -0.82 -1.18 -0.42
N LEU A 41 -1.80 -2.04 -0.18
CA LEU A 41 -1.91 -3.38 -0.74
C LEU A 41 -2.08 -3.40 -2.27
N ALA A 42 -2.45 -2.27 -2.87
CA ALA A 42 -2.56 -2.10 -4.32
C ALA A 42 -1.27 -1.54 -4.96
N ASP A 43 -0.15 -1.52 -4.23
CA ASP A 43 1.14 -1.05 -4.76
C ASP A 43 1.73 -2.01 -5.81
N ARG A 44 2.18 -1.46 -6.94
CA ARG A 44 2.87 -2.20 -8.00
C ARG A 44 4.17 -2.84 -7.53
N GLN A 45 4.86 -2.26 -6.54
CA GLN A 45 6.07 -2.84 -5.95
C GLN A 45 5.79 -4.14 -5.20
N LEU A 46 4.59 -4.28 -4.61
CA LEU A 46 4.10 -5.53 -4.01
C LEU A 46 3.57 -6.50 -5.08
N GLY A 47 3.56 -6.13 -6.35
CA GLY A 47 3.07 -6.98 -7.45
C GLY A 47 1.57 -6.83 -7.74
N ALA A 48 0.89 -5.80 -7.21
CA ALA A 48 -0.50 -5.53 -7.53
C ALA A 48 -0.68 -5.31 -9.05
N GLY A 49 -1.87 -5.56 -9.58
CA GLY A 49 -2.14 -5.40 -11.01
C GLY A 49 -3.61 -5.21 -11.31
N VAL A 50 -3.90 -4.40 -12.34
CA VAL A 50 -5.25 -4.32 -12.90
C VAL A 50 -5.36 -5.37 -14.00
N ILE A 51 -6.07 -6.45 -13.71
CA ILE A 51 -6.07 -7.67 -14.53
C ILE A 51 -7.13 -7.65 -15.64
N ALA A 52 -8.16 -6.82 -15.49
CA ALA A 52 -9.15 -6.56 -16.53
C ALA A 52 -9.88 -5.23 -16.27
N ALA A 53 -10.44 -4.65 -17.32
CA ALA A 53 -11.49 -3.64 -17.23
C ALA A 53 -12.44 -3.83 -18.42
N ASN A 54 -13.69 -3.42 -18.28
CA ASN A 54 -14.65 -3.51 -19.39
C ASN A 54 -14.43 -2.41 -20.46
N ASP A 55 -13.83 -1.29 -20.06
CA ASP A 55 -13.44 -0.20 -20.95
C ASP A 55 -12.18 0.51 -20.43
N GLU A 56 -11.36 1.03 -21.34
CA GLU A 56 -10.17 1.85 -21.04
C GLU A 56 -9.88 2.80 -22.20
N PHE A 57 -10.94 3.29 -22.85
CA PHE A 57 -10.80 3.95 -24.14
C PHE A 57 -9.90 5.18 -24.05
N PHE A 58 -10.13 6.09 -23.11
CA PHE A 58 -9.40 7.37 -23.05
C PHE A 58 -8.08 7.26 -22.29
N ALA A 59 -8.03 6.48 -21.21
CA ALA A 59 -6.82 6.32 -20.42
C ALA A 59 -6.69 4.90 -19.81
N MET A 60 -5.45 4.42 -19.78
CA MET A 60 -5.10 3.03 -19.47
C MET A 60 -5.33 2.69 -18.00
N ARG A 61 -5.95 1.54 -17.73
CA ARG A 61 -6.34 1.13 -16.37
C ARG A 61 -5.16 0.96 -15.41
N GLU A 62 -3.98 0.62 -15.93
CA GLU A 62 -2.76 0.41 -15.14
C GLU A 62 -2.32 1.67 -14.37
N ASN A 63 -2.73 2.87 -14.84
CA ASN A 63 -2.43 4.14 -14.19
C ASN A 63 -3.02 4.24 -12.78
N LEU A 64 -4.10 3.49 -12.48
CA LEU A 64 -4.71 3.44 -11.14
C LEU A 64 -3.67 3.13 -10.05
N LEU A 65 -2.70 2.27 -10.37
CA LEU A 65 -1.77 1.70 -9.38
C LEU A 65 -0.40 2.38 -9.39
N LEU A 66 -0.18 3.41 -10.21
CA LEU A 66 1.08 4.14 -10.22
C LEU A 66 1.31 4.82 -8.88
N ALA A 67 2.52 4.68 -8.32
CA ALA A 67 2.84 5.18 -6.98
C ALA A 67 2.85 6.72 -6.90
N HIS A 68 3.32 7.39 -7.96
CA HIS A 68 3.38 8.85 -8.00
C HIS A 68 1.99 9.49 -8.14
N PRO A 69 1.81 10.74 -7.67
CA PRO A 69 0.62 11.54 -7.96
C PRO A 69 0.33 11.63 -9.46
N ALA A 70 -0.93 11.84 -9.82
CA ALA A 70 -1.34 12.02 -11.20
C ALA A 70 -0.82 13.34 -11.78
N VAL A 71 -0.29 13.28 -13.00
CA VAL A 71 0.22 14.47 -13.70
C VAL A 71 -0.82 14.98 -14.69
N PHE A 72 -0.99 16.29 -14.76
CA PHE A 72 -1.87 16.94 -15.73
C PHE A 72 -1.08 17.87 -16.65
N ASP A 73 -1.15 17.61 -17.95
CA ASP A 73 -0.62 18.48 -18.98
C ASP A 73 -1.79 19.14 -19.76
N PRO A 74 -2.01 20.46 -19.61
CA PRO A 74 -3.09 21.17 -20.27
C PRO A 74 -2.93 21.27 -21.80
N GLU A 75 -1.76 20.96 -22.37
CA GLU A 75 -1.52 21.01 -23.82
C GLU A 75 -1.41 19.63 -24.47
N HIS A 76 -1.35 18.55 -23.68
CA HIS A 76 -1.18 17.21 -24.22
C HIS A 76 -2.50 16.59 -24.70
N PHE A 77 -2.67 16.48 -26.02
CA PHE A 77 -3.79 15.81 -26.68
C PHE A 77 -3.31 14.69 -27.59
N GLY A 78 -3.97 13.54 -27.51
CA GLY A 78 -3.79 12.41 -28.40
C GLY A 78 -4.99 12.22 -29.33
N HIS A 79 -4.97 11.14 -30.12
CA HIS A 79 -6.05 10.83 -31.08
C HIS A 79 -7.43 10.60 -30.45
N LYS A 80 -7.47 10.28 -29.15
CA LYS A 80 -8.70 10.03 -28.41
C LYS A 80 -9.17 11.24 -27.61
N GLY A 81 -8.44 12.36 -27.64
CA GLY A 81 -8.74 13.56 -26.85
C GLY A 81 -7.63 13.90 -25.88
N LYS A 82 -7.98 14.53 -24.75
CA LYS A 82 -7.02 14.89 -23.70
C LYS A 82 -6.39 13.61 -23.14
N VAL A 83 -5.07 13.57 -23.02
CA VAL A 83 -4.41 12.45 -22.34
C VAL A 83 -4.47 12.71 -20.84
N MET A 84 -5.03 11.75 -20.11
CA MET A 84 -5.19 11.79 -18.66
C MET A 84 -4.29 10.76 -17.99
N ASP A 85 -3.67 11.14 -16.88
CA ASP A 85 -2.92 10.22 -16.01
C ASP A 85 -3.88 9.54 -15.03
N GLY A 86 -4.64 8.58 -15.55
CA GLY A 86 -5.63 7.79 -14.81
C GLY A 86 -6.22 6.68 -15.67
N TRP A 87 -7.31 6.07 -15.18
CA TRP A 87 -8.19 5.20 -15.93
C TRP A 87 -9.45 5.98 -16.31
N GLU A 88 -9.76 6.08 -17.60
CA GLU A 88 -10.92 6.83 -18.10
C GLU A 88 -11.64 6.06 -19.22
N THR A 89 -12.95 5.91 -19.05
CA THR A 89 -13.80 5.12 -19.94
C THR A 89 -14.65 5.96 -20.88
N ARG A 90 -15.20 5.32 -21.92
CA ARG A 90 -16.18 5.97 -22.80
C ARG A 90 -17.41 6.43 -22.03
N ARG A 91 -17.91 7.62 -22.37
CA ARG A 91 -19.22 8.10 -21.94
C ARG A 91 -20.30 7.06 -22.26
N ARG A 92 -20.97 6.59 -21.22
CA ARG A 92 -22.08 5.66 -21.35
C ARG A 92 -23.33 6.41 -21.74
N ARG A 93 -24.15 5.76 -22.58
CA ARG A 93 -25.40 6.30 -23.10
C ARG A 93 -26.46 5.22 -22.94
N GLY A 94 -27.72 5.65 -22.86
CA GLY A 94 -28.83 4.73 -22.88
C GLY A 94 -29.00 4.04 -24.24
N VAL A 95 -29.93 3.09 -24.29
CA VAL A 95 -30.04 2.10 -25.38
C VAL A 95 -30.74 2.61 -26.63
N SER A 96 -31.43 3.76 -26.57
CA SER A 96 -32.17 4.31 -27.71
C SER A 96 -32.31 5.83 -27.64
N GLY A 97 -32.82 6.45 -28.72
CA GLY A 97 -33.13 7.88 -28.72
C GLY A 97 -34.28 8.27 -27.78
N GLU A 98 -35.15 7.32 -27.42
CA GLU A 98 -36.25 7.51 -26.46
C GLU A 98 -35.75 7.40 -25.02
N HIS A 99 -34.70 6.61 -24.80
CA HIS A 99 -34.03 6.41 -23.52
C HIS A 99 -32.52 6.65 -23.67
N PRO A 100 -32.08 7.91 -23.88
CA PRO A 100 -30.67 8.23 -24.17
C PRO A 100 -29.75 8.25 -22.95
N TRP A 101 -30.31 8.13 -21.74
CA TRP A 101 -29.57 8.18 -20.48
C TRP A 101 -29.18 6.78 -19.99
N PRO A 102 -28.02 6.62 -19.34
CA PRO A 102 -27.70 5.41 -18.59
C PRO A 102 -28.76 5.12 -17.51
N THR A 103 -28.91 3.84 -17.20
CA THR A 103 -29.74 3.32 -16.11
C THR A 103 -28.97 3.31 -14.79
N GLU A 104 -29.62 2.92 -13.69
CA GLU A 104 -28.92 2.80 -12.40
C GLU A 104 -27.97 1.60 -12.36
N ASP A 105 -28.20 0.56 -13.17
CA ASP A 105 -27.37 -0.64 -13.23
C ASP A 105 -26.13 -0.47 -14.11
N ASP A 106 -26.12 0.58 -14.93
CA ASP A 106 -25.02 0.93 -15.81
C ASP A 106 -23.80 1.40 -15.02
N HIS A 107 -22.67 0.71 -15.22
CA HIS A 107 -21.37 1.06 -14.65
C HIS A 107 -20.23 0.50 -15.50
N ASP A 108 -19.05 1.10 -15.36
CA ASP A 108 -17.79 0.53 -15.82
C ASP A 108 -17.00 -0.04 -14.65
N TRP A 109 -16.20 -1.07 -14.90
CA TRP A 109 -15.50 -1.80 -13.84
C TRP A 109 -14.06 -2.12 -14.21
N ALA A 110 -13.23 -2.21 -13.17
CA ALA A 110 -11.86 -2.73 -13.24
C ALA A 110 -11.66 -3.78 -12.15
N LEU A 111 -11.03 -4.90 -12.52
CA LEU A 111 -10.59 -5.95 -11.60
C LEU A 111 -9.13 -5.70 -11.22
N VAL A 112 -8.88 -5.64 -9.92
CA VAL A 112 -7.55 -5.38 -9.35
C VAL A 112 -7.15 -6.58 -8.50
N ARG A 113 -6.00 -7.19 -8.81
CA ARG A 113 -5.32 -8.12 -7.92
C ARG A 113 -4.43 -7.33 -6.97
N LEU A 114 -4.60 -7.52 -5.67
CA LEU A 114 -3.74 -6.91 -4.67
C LEU A 114 -2.33 -7.51 -4.76
N GLY A 115 -1.30 -6.73 -4.41
CA GLY A 115 0.08 -7.19 -4.40
C GLY A 115 0.35 -8.17 -3.27
N ALA A 116 -0.27 -7.91 -2.12
CA ALA A 116 -0.26 -8.80 -0.99
C ALA A 116 -1.70 -8.98 -0.46
N PRO A 117 -2.18 -10.22 -0.26
CA PRO A 117 -3.46 -10.47 0.38
C PRO A 117 -3.49 -9.90 1.80
N GLY A 118 -4.63 -9.37 2.21
CA GLY A 118 -4.69 -8.69 3.50
C GLY A 118 -6.07 -8.18 3.89
N ILE A 119 -6.13 -7.59 5.08
CA ILE A 119 -7.32 -6.92 5.61
C ILE A 119 -7.28 -5.48 5.14
N ILE A 120 -8.39 -5.01 4.58
CA ILE A 120 -8.50 -3.64 4.08
C ILE A 120 -9.04 -2.74 5.20
N ARG A 121 -8.30 -1.68 5.53
CA ARG A 121 -8.63 -0.68 6.56
C ARG A 121 -9.19 0.60 5.95
N GLY A 122 -8.83 0.89 4.71
CA GLY A 122 -9.45 1.97 3.96
C GLY A 122 -9.02 2.01 2.51
N ILE A 123 -9.79 2.74 1.72
CA ILE A 123 -9.61 2.87 0.28
C ILE A 123 -9.64 4.35 -0.07
N VAL A 124 -8.72 4.80 -0.93
CA VAL A 124 -8.79 6.12 -1.56
C VAL A 124 -9.01 5.94 -3.05
N VAL A 125 -10.13 6.49 -3.53
CA VAL A 125 -10.41 6.67 -4.96
C VAL A 125 -10.11 8.12 -5.30
N ASP A 126 -8.94 8.34 -5.88
CA ASP A 126 -8.44 9.66 -6.23
C ASP A 126 -8.92 10.04 -7.64
N THR A 127 -9.64 11.14 -7.76
CA THR A 127 -10.14 11.70 -9.02
C THR A 127 -9.33 12.91 -9.48
N ALA A 128 -8.07 13.04 -9.05
CA ALA A 128 -7.17 14.11 -9.43
C ALA A 128 -7.21 14.38 -10.94
N HIS A 129 -7.56 15.63 -11.28
CA HIS A 129 -7.59 16.21 -12.63
C HIS A 129 -8.81 15.83 -13.44
N PHE A 130 -9.57 14.83 -13.00
CA PHE A 130 -10.94 14.58 -13.45
C PHE A 130 -11.87 15.57 -12.73
N ARG A 131 -11.96 16.79 -13.27
CA ARG A 131 -12.66 17.92 -12.64
C ARG A 131 -14.17 17.91 -12.86
N GLY A 132 -14.61 17.47 -14.05
CA GLY A 132 -16.03 17.31 -14.42
C GLY A 132 -16.35 16.01 -15.16
N ASN A 133 -15.33 15.18 -15.44
CA ASN A 133 -15.43 13.87 -16.07
C ASN A 133 -15.02 12.72 -15.12
N TYR A 134 -15.11 12.96 -13.81
CA TYR A 134 -15.01 11.91 -12.79
C TYR A 134 -16.34 11.14 -12.71
N PRO A 135 -16.38 9.90 -12.19
CA PRO A 135 -17.64 9.19 -12.00
C PRO A 135 -18.50 9.88 -10.94
N GLN A 136 -19.82 9.95 -11.13
CA GLN A 136 -20.71 10.59 -10.16
C GLN A 136 -20.75 9.84 -8.82
N ALA A 137 -20.60 8.52 -8.88
CA ALA A 137 -20.45 7.66 -7.72
C ALA A 137 -19.48 6.50 -8.02
N VAL A 138 -18.92 5.92 -6.96
CA VAL A 138 -18.11 4.71 -7.05
C VAL A 138 -18.63 3.66 -6.08
N SER A 139 -18.37 2.40 -6.38
CA SER A 139 -18.48 1.31 -5.41
C SER A 139 -17.26 0.43 -5.51
N VAL A 140 -16.87 -0.20 -4.41
CA VAL A 140 -15.75 -1.13 -4.38
C VAL A 140 -16.17 -2.40 -3.66
N GLU A 141 -15.87 -3.53 -4.27
CA GLU A 141 -16.10 -4.85 -3.71
C GLU A 141 -14.78 -5.61 -3.61
N GLY A 142 -14.68 -6.50 -2.62
CA GLY A 142 -13.51 -7.35 -2.41
C GLY A 142 -13.89 -8.82 -2.46
N THR A 143 -12.96 -9.67 -2.91
CA THR A 143 -13.11 -11.12 -2.83
C THR A 143 -11.78 -11.81 -2.48
N SER A 144 -11.90 -13.05 -2.01
CA SER A 144 -10.78 -13.96 -1.74
C SER A 144 -10.93 -15.19 -2.61
N VAL A 145 -10.02 -15.32 -3.57
CA VAL A 145 -9.96 -16.45 -4.51
C VAL A 145 -8.52 -16.95 -4.53
N ASP A 146 -8.36 -18.25 -4.32
CA ASP A 146 -7.05 -18.88 -4.26
C ASP A 146 -6.35 -18.89 -5.62
N GLY A 147 -5.02 -18.92 -5.59
CA GLY A 147 -4.20 -19.05 -6.80
C GLY A 147 -4.14 -17.76 -7.64
N SER A 148 -4.37 -17.89 -8.94
CA SER A 148 -4.27 -16.80 -9.91
C SER A 148 -5.42 -16.91 -10.91
N PRO A 149 -6.65 -16.61 -10.48
CA PRO A 149 -7.83 -16.80 -11.31
C PRO A 149 -7.78 -15.87 -12.54
N THR A 150 -8.37 -16.32 -13.65
CA THR A 150 -8.54 -15.48 -14.83
C THR A 150 -9.64 -14.43 -14.59
N PRO A 151 -9.70 -13.36 -15.40
CA PRO A 151 -10.83 -12.42 -15.35
C PRO A 151 -12.20 -13.09 -15.53
N GLU A 152 -12.30 -14.09 -16.40
CA GLU A 152 -13.54 -14.84 -16.61
C GLU A 152 -13.95 -15.62 -15.36
N GLU A 153 -13.00 -16.26 -14.68
CA GLU A 153 -13.24 -16.98 -13.42
C GLU A 153 -13.69 -16.02 -12.31
N LEU A 154 -13.09 -14.83 -12.21
CA LEU A 154 -13.50 -13.80 -11.24
C LEU A 154 -14.89 -13.18 -11.50
N CYS A 155 -15.34 -13.22 -12.75
CA CYS A 155 -16.64 -12.75 -13.18
C CYS A 155 -17.72 -13.84 -13.15
N ALA A 156 -17.38 -15.07 -12.76
CA ALA A 156 -18.36 -16.15 -12.64
C ALA A 156 -19.35 -15.90 -11.48
N ASP A 157 -20.58 -16.37 -11.65
CA ASP A 157 -21.70 -16.12 -10.72
C ASP A 157 -21.48 -16.72 -9.31
N ASP A 158 -20.59 -17.70 -9.17
CA ASP A 158 -20.26 -18.36 -7.92
C ASP A 158 -19.18 -17.61 -7.10
N VAL A 159 -18.51 -16.61 -7.68
CA VAL A 159 -17.57 -15.75 -6.95
C VAL A 159 -18.34 -14.76 -6.09
N LYS A 160 -18.14 -14.89 -4.78
CA LYS A 160 -18.76 -13.99 -3.80
C LYS A 160 -17.94 -12.71 -3.65
N TRP A 161 -18.56 -11.59 -3.97
CA TRP A 161 -18.01 -10.26 -3.79
C TRP A 161 -18.62 -9.60 -2.54
N THR A 162 -17.76 -9.18 -1.61
CA THR A 162 -18.15 -8.44 -0.40
C THR A 162 -18.09 -6.95 -0.70
N THR A 163 -19.20 -6.22 -0.52
CA THR A 163 -19.21 -4.76 -0.66
C THR A 163 -18.35 -4.10 0.42
N LEU A 164 -17.26 -3.45 0.02
CA LEU A 164 -16.36 -2.69 0.90
C LEU A 164 -16.76 -1.22 0.95
N VAL A 165 -17.11 -0.67 -0.21
CA VAL A 165 -17.63 0.69 -0.38
C VAL A 165 -18.93 0.57 -1.17
N PRO A 166 -20.09 0.86 -0.56
CA PRO A 166 -21.35 0.89 -1.29
C PRO A 166 -21.33 2.00 -2.34
N ARG A 167 -22.28 2.00 -3.28
CA ARG A 167 -22.40 3.07 -4.28
C ARG A 167 -22.50 4.42 -3.57
N THR A 168 -21.43 5.21 -3.65
CA THR A 168 -21.25 6.44 -2.88
C THR A 168 -20.88 7.58 -3.83
N PRO A 169 -21.57 8.73 -3.77
CA PRO A 169 -21.18 9.91 -4.52
C PRO A 169 -19.76 10.36 -4.19
N VAL A 170 -19.03 10.82 -5.19
CA VAL A 170 -17.65 11.32 -5.04
C VAL A 170 -17.51 12.72 -5.62
N GLY A 171 -16.39 13.39 -5.31
CA GLY A 171 -16.05 14.68 -5.87
C GLY A 171 -15.00 14.57 -6.98
N GLY A 172 -15.05 15.48 -7.95
CA GLY A 172 -14.00 15.64 -8.95
C GLY A 172 -12.74 16.31 -8.38
N HIS A 173 -11.56 15.95 -8.90
CA HIS A 173 -10.26 16.46 -8.43
C HIS A 173 -10.15 16.40 -6.89
N ALA A 174 -10.41 15.21 -6.34
CA ALA A 174 -10.43 14.96 -4.90
C ALA A 174 -9.88 13.57 -4.52
N ALA A 175 -9.25 13.47 -3.35
CA ALA A 175 -8.96 12.19 -2.69
C ALA A 175 -10.23 11.69 -1.98
N ASN A 176 -11.02 10.81 -2.60
CA ASN A 176 -12.23 10.29 -1.96
C ASN A 176 -11.87 9.09 -1.08
N GLY A 177 -11.82 9.28 0.24
CA GLY A 177 -11.42 8.26 1.21
C GLY A 177 -12.60 7.55 1.88
N PHE A 178 -12.48 6.23 2.02
CA PHE A 178 -13.49 5.37 2.62
C PHE A 178 -12.84 4.46 3.67
N ALA A 179 -13.28 4.53 4.93
CA ALA A 179 -12.87 3.57 5.94
C ALA A 179 -13.60 2.23 5.70
N VAL A 180 -12.89 1.12 5.90
CA VAL A 180 -13.44 -0.24 5.76
C VAL A 180 -13.30 -0.95 7.10
N ASP A 181 -14.42 -1.38 7.66
CA ASP A 181 -14.51 -2.07 8.95
C ASP A 181 -15.00 -3.51 8.75
N ILE A 182 -14.24 -4.27 7.93
CA ILE A 182 -14.53 -5.66 7.60
C ILE A 182 -13.28 -6.48 7.93
N GLU A 183 -13.39 -7.33 8.95
CA GLU A 183 -12.35 -8.27 9.39
C GLU A 183 -12.34 -9.53 8.51
N GLN A 184 -12.02 -9.35 7.23
CA GLN A 184 -11.88 -10.43 6.25
C GLN A 184 -10.61 -10.20 5.42
N ARG A 185 -9.92 -11.29 5.07
CA ARG A 185 -8.81 -11.26 4.12
C ARG A 185 -9.34 -11.12 2.70
N PHE A 186 -8.74 -10.25 1.89
CA PHE A 186 -9.04 -10.05 0.48
C PHE A 186 -7.80 -10.25 -0.40
N THR A 187 -8.02 -10.68 -1.64
CA THR A 187 -6.98 -10.91 -2.67
C THR A 187 -7.21 -10.07 -3.93
N HIS A 188 -8.48 -9.78 -4.23
CA HIS A 188 -8.90 -9.06 -5.42
C HIS A 188 -9.95 -8.01 -5.05
N LEU A 189 -10.00 -6.94 -5.83
CA LEU A 189 -11.03 -5.90 -5.79
C LEU A 189 -11.71 -5.77 -7.15
N ARG A 190 -12.98 -5.36 -7.11
CA ARG A 190 -13.73 -4.83 -8.24
C ARG A 190 -14.09 -3.39 -7.93
N VAL A 191 -13.58 -2.47 -8.74
CA VAL A 191 -13.84 -1.03 -8.62
C VAL A 191 -14.81 -0.64 -9.72
N ASN A 192 -15.95 -0.04 -9.35
CA ASN A 192 -17.00 0.36 -10.29
C ASN A 192 -17.13 1.89 -10.36
N GLN A 193 -17.22 2.42 -11.58
CA GLN A 193 -17.55 3.80 -11.91
C GLN A 193 -19.01 3.89 -12.32
N HIS A 194 -19.81 4.71 -11.64
CA HIS A 194 -21.24 4.85 -11.91
C HIS A 194 -21.56 6.20 -12.60
N PRO A 195 -22.05 6.22 -13.85
CA PRO A 195 -22.10 5.10 -14.81
C PRO A 195 -20.80 4.90 -15.62
N ASP A 196 -19.94 5.91 -15.65
CA ASP A 196 -18.67 5.98 -16.36
C ASP A 196 -17.85 7.17 -15.79
N GLY A 197 -16.61 7.36 -16.27
CA GLY A 197 -15.83 8.55 -15.96
C GLY A 197 -14.33 8.25 -15.85
N GLY A 198 -13.65 9.01 -15.00
CA GLY A 198 -12.22 8.87 -14.78
C GLY A 198 -11.79 8.83 -13.32
N ILE A 199 -10.88 7.90 -13.00
CA ILE A 199 -10.22 7.75 -11.71
C ILE A 199 -8.71 7.83 -11.94
N ALA A 200 -8.03 8.73 -11.22
CA ALA A 200 -6.60 8.96 -11.35
C ALA A 200 -5.79 7.87 -10.65
N ARG A 201 -6.11 7.59 -9.38
CA ARG A 201 -5.41 6.59 -8.56
C ARG A 201 -6.37 5.79 -7.70
N LEU A 202 -5.98 4.55 -7.46
CA LEU A 202 -6.55 3.70 -6.42
C LEU A 202 -5.45 3.45 -5.37
N ARG A 203 -5.80 3.65 -4.09
CA ARG A 203 -4.98 3.24 -2.95
C ARG A 203 -5.82 2.37 -2.04
N VAL A 204 -5.25 1.25 -1.60
CA VAL A 204 -5.93 0.27 -0.76
C VAL A 204 -5.06 0.05 0.45
N TYR A 205 -5.41 0.70 1.56
CA TYR A 205 -4.62 0.68 2.78
C TYR A 205 -5.06 -0.48 3.67
N GLY A 206 -4.10 -1.28 4.13
CA GLY A 206 -4.41 -2.48 4.89
C GLY A 206 -3.21 -3.18 5.49
N GLU A 207 -3.52 -4.28 6.18
CA GLU A 207 -2.55 -5.14 6.85
C GLU A 207 -2.37 -6.42 6.02
N VAL A 208 -1.13 -6.76 5.69
CA VAL A 208 -0.81 -7.98 4.94
C VAL A 208 -1.06 -9.20 5.83
N VAL A 209 -1.72 -10.20 5.25
CA VAL A 209 -1.98 -11.50 5.87
C VAL A 209 -1.47 -12.59 4.92
N ALA A 210 -0.21 -12.96 5.11
CA ALA A 210 0.47 -13.97 4.32
C ALA A 210 -0.07 -15.38 4.60
N ASP A 211 0.02 -16.26 3.60
CA ASP A 211 -0.37 -17.66 3.72
C ASP A 211 0.64 -18.41 4.61
N PRO A 212 0.21 -18.96 5.78
CA PRO A 212 1.07 -19.74 6.66
C PRO A 212 1.70 -20.95 5.97
N LYS A 213 0.98 -21.60 5.04
CA LYS A 213 1.49 -22.77 4.30
C LYS A 213 2.63 -22.37 3.37
N TRP A 214 2.51 -21.22 2.71
CA TRP A 214 3.56 -20.67 1.86
C TRP A 214 4.81 -20.35 2.67
N LEU A 215 4.68 -19.63 3.79
CA LEU A 215 5.83 -19.29 4.64
C LEU A 215 6.49 -20.54 5.24
N ALA A 216 5.71 -21.54 5.64
CA ALA A 216 6.25 -22.82 6.11
C ALA A 216 7.05 -23.56 5.02
N ALA A 217 6.58 -23.51 3.76
CA ALA A 217 7.28 -24.13 2.63
C ALA A 217 8.60 -23.43 2.28
N LEU A 218 8.70 -22.11 2.47
CA LEU A 218 9.96 -21.38 2.32
C LEU A 218 11.00 -21.79 3.38
N GLY A 219 10.54 -22.13 4.58
CA GLY A 219 11.39 -22.46 5.72
C GLY A 219 12.11 -21.23 6.27
N THR A 220 13.15 -20.75 5.57
CA THR A 220 13.84 -19.50 5.90
C THR A 220 13.44 -18.39 4.94
N PHE A 221 12.95 -17.27 5.48
CA PHE A 221 12.48 -16.11 4.71
C PHE A 221 12.77 -14.80 5.47
N ASP A 222 12.50 -13.66 4.82
CA ASP A 222 12.61 -12.34 5.46
C ASP A 222 11.40 -12.08 6.37
N VAL A 223 11.61 -12.19 7.69
CA VAL A 223 10.55 -12.12 8.71
C VAL A 223 10.10 -10.69 9.03
N VAL A 224 10.74 -9.67 8.46
CA VAL A 224 10.31 -8.27 8.55
C VAL A 224 9.75 -7.73 7.23
N ALA A 225 9.80 -8.51 6.15
CA ALA A 225 9.30 -8.08 4.85
C ALA A 225 7.82 -7.72 4.90
N LEU A 226 7.47 -6.60 4.27
CA LEU A 226 6.08 -6.14 4.17
C LEU A 226 5.20 -7.18 3.47
N GLU A 227 5.69 -7.79 2.39
CA GLU A 227 4.96 -8.82 1.62
C GLU A 227 4.66 -10.09 2.41
N HIS A 228 5.35 -10.31 3.53
CA HIS A 228 5.09 -11.43 4.44
C HIS A 228 4.25 -11.04 5.65
N GLY A 229 3.95 -9.76 5.87
CA GLY A 229 3.20 -9.28 7.05
C GLY A 229 4.00 -8.45 8.04
N GLY A 230 5.28 -8.15 7.78
CA GLY A 230 6.06 -7.24 8.61
C GLY A 230 5.53 -5.81 8.52
N GLN A 231 5.63 -5.06 9.62
CA GLN A 231 5.10 -3.70 9.73
C GLN A 231 6.11 -2.75 10.38
N VAL A 232 6.08 -1.48 9.97
CA VAL A 232 6.77 -0.40 10.69
C VAL A 232 5.82 0.14 11.76
N GLU A 233 6.20 0.01 13.03
CA GLU A 233 5.42 0.57 14.14
C GLU A 233 5.64 2.07 14.28
N ASP A 234 6.91 2.50 14.22
CA ASP A 234 7.28 3.87 14.49
C ASP A 234 8.69 4.19 13.98
N ALA A 235 8.98 5.48 13.80
CA ALA A 235 10.31 5.98 13.44
C ALA A 235 10.58 7.32 14.12
N SER A 236 11.84 7.57 14.47
CA SER A 236 12.25 8.82 15.13
C SER A 236 12.07 10.06 14.26
N ASP A 237 12.18 9.91 12.93
CA ASP A 237 12.05 10.97 11.95
C ASP A 237 11.38 10.43 10.67
N ARG A 238 10.54 11.26 10.07
CA ARG A 238 9.73 10.96 8.86
C ARG A 238 9.84 12.09 7.83
N PHE A 239 10.95 12.83 7.82
CA PHE A 239 11.04 14.09 7.08
C PHE A 239 11.18 13.91 5.57
N TYR A 240 12.13 13.09 5.09
CA TYR A 240 12.42 12.97 3.65
C TYR A 240 11.67 11.82 3.00
N SER A 241 11.64 10.65 3.63
CA SER A 241 10.98 9.48 3.05
C SER A 241 10.39 8.55 4.13
N PRO A 242 9.37 7.74 3.77
CA PRO A 242 8.71 6.84 4.71
C PRO A 242 9.61 5.70 5.19
N ALA A 243 9.56 5.39 6.48
CA ALA A 243 10.27 4.25 7.06
C ALA A 243 9.81 2.90 6.48
N THR A 244 8.58 2.79 6.00
CA THR A 244 8.02 1.58 5.35
C THR A 244 8.80 1.17 4.10
N ASN A 245 9.51 2.10 3.44
CA ASN A 245 10.38 1.79 2.30
C ASN A 245 11.47 0.76 2.65
N THR A 246 11.89 0.69 3.91
CA THR A 246 12.96 -0.22 4.35
C THR A 246 12.57 -1.69 4.29
N ILE A 247 11.28 -2.01 4.26
CA ILE A 247 10.77 -3.38 4.24
C ILE A 247 10.02 -3.74 2.95
N GLN A 248 10.00 -2.84 1.96
CA GLN A 248 9.43 -3.07 0.63
C GLN A 248 10.20 -4.15 -0.14
N PRO A 249 9.59 -4.91 -1.07
CA PRO A 249 10.29 -5.92 -1.87
C PRO A 249 11.49 -5.40 -2.65
N GLY A 250 12.40 -6.32 -2.98
CA GLY A 250 13.57 -6.03 -3.82
C GLY A 250 14.61 -5.10 -3.19
N ARG A 251 15.49 -4.56 -4.04
CA ARG A 251 16.45 -3.52 -3.65
C ARG A 251 15.94 -2.16 -4.09
N SER A 252 16.37 -1.13 -3.38
CA SER A 252 16.12 0.25 -3.81
C SER A 252 16.64 0.47 -5.24
N ARG A 253 15.93 1.29 -6.01
CA ARG A 253 16.31 1.68 -7.38
C ARG A 253 16.68 3.15 -7.53
N LYS A 254 16.53 3.93 -6.46
CA LYS A 254 16.72 5.38 -6.40
C LYS A 254 16.78 5.84 -4.94
N MET A 255 17.31 7.03 -4.69
CA MET A 255 17.59 7.48 -3.32
C MET A 255 16.34 7.64 -2.43
N ASP A 256 15.23 8.11 -2.98
CA ASP A 256 13.95 8.31 -2.26
C ASP A 256 13.16 7.01 -2.06
N ASP A 257 13.67 5.87 -2.55
CA ASP A 257 13.16 4.51 -2.36
C ASP A 257 13.86 3.84 -1.16
N GLY A 258 14.05 4.59 -0.07
CA GLY A 258 14.63 4.17 1.21
C GLY A 258 14.07 5.01 2.35
N TRP A 259 14.64 4.93 3.54
CA TRP A 259 14.37 5.84 4.65
C TRP A 259 15.54 6.79 4.86
N GLU A 260 15.28 8.10 4.86
CA GLU A 260 16.24 9.16 5.13
C GLU A 260 15.71 10.14 6.18
N THR A 261 16.57 10.49 7.12
CA THR A 261 16.26 11.42 8.22
C THR A 261 16.89 12.79 8.02
N ARG A 262 16.42 13.77 8.81
CA ARG A 262 17.12 15.06 8.92
C ARG A 262 18.50 14.88 9.54
N ARG A 263 19.43 15.73 9.10
CA ARG A 263 20.75 15.84 9.71
C ARG A 263 20.64 16.26 11.18
N ARG A 264 21.30 15.51 12.07
CA ARG A 264 21.37 15.80 13.49
C ARG A 264 22.67 16.53 13.84
N ARG A 265 22.63 17.23 14.98
CA ARG A 265 23.75 17.98 15.56
C ARG A 265 23.87 17.76 17.07
N ASP A 266 22.98 16.94 17.63
CA ASP A 266 23.00 16.52 19.03
C ASP A 266 23.78 15.20 19.16
N THR A 267 23.80 14.62 20.37
CA THR A 267 24.47 13.35 20.67
C THR A 267 23.53 12.14 20.57
N GLY A 268 22.35 12.31 19.97
CA GLY A 268 21.36 11.25 19.84
C GLY A 268 21.55 10.41 18.58
N ASN A 269 20.54 9.58 18.28
CA ASN A 269 20.51 8.71 17.12
C ASN A 269 19.08 8.54 16.57
N ASP A 270 18.95 8.21 15.29
CA ASP A 270 17.68 7.89 14.67
C ASP A 270 17.38 6.40 14.70
N TRP A 271 16.09 6.04 14.66
CA TRP A 271 15.67 4.64 14.75
C TRP A 271 14.35 4.36 14.03
N ILE A 272 14.15 3.09 13.65
CA ILE A 272 12.87 2.53 13.23
C ILE A 272 12.53 1.33 14.14
N ARG A 273 11.27 1.22 14.54
CA ARG A 273 10.68 0.05 15.20
C ARG A 273 9.78 -0.71 14.23
N TYR A 274 9.90 -2.03 14.25
CA TYR A 274 9.15 -2.93 13.40
C TYR A 274 8.44 -4.00 14.24
N GLN A 275 7.30 -4.45 13.73
CA GLN A 275 6.69 -5.70 14.12
C GLN A 275 7.01 -6.75 13.04
N LEU A 276 7.47 -7.92 13.45
CA LEU A 276 7.70 -9.06 12.57
C LEU A 276 6.38 -9.73 12.19
N VAL A 277 6.38 -10.54 11.13
CA VAL A 277 5.19 -11.30 10.68
C VAL A 277 4.48 -12.01 11.84
N GLN A 278 5.27 -12.71 12.64
CA GLN A 278 4.90 -13.24 13.95
C GLN A 278 6.17 -13.49 14.77
N GLN A 279 6.04 -14.09 15.96
CA GLN A 279 7.21 -14.53 16.71
C GLN A 279 8.13 -15.39 15.82
N SER A 280 9.37 -14.94 15.68
CA SER A 280 10.31 -15.46 14.72
C SER A 280 11.67 -15.64 15.34
N GLU A 281 12.41 -16.64 14.84
CA GLU A 281 13.81 -16.87 15.12
C GLU A 281 14.67 -16.29 13.98
N ILE A 282 15.40 -15.21 14.25
CA ILE A 282 16.25 -14.48 13.29
C ILE A 282 17.66 -15.06 13.32
N ARG A 283 18.25 -15.32 12.14
CA ARG A 283 19.58 -15.94 12.00
C ARG A 283 20.57 -15.09 11.19
N ALA A 284 20.07 -14.25 10.30
CA ALA A 284 20.91 -13.33 9.53
C ALA A 284 20.22 -11.99 9.28
N VAL A 285 21.02 -10.94 9.16
CA VAL A 285 20.58 -9.55 8.97
C VAL A 285 21.21 -9.00 7.70
N GLU A 286 20.41 -8.31 6.89
CA GLU A 286 20.88 -7.49 5.79
C GLU A 286 20.51 -6.03 6.04
N ILE A 287 21.49 -5.13 5.96
CA ILE A 287 21.29 -3.68 6.00
C ILE A 287 21.83 -3.11 4.70
N ASP A 288 20.94 -2.63 3.84
CA ASP A 288 21.30 -2.06 2.55
C ASP A 288 21.30 -0.52 2.64
N THR A 289 22.35 0.12 2.12
CA THR A 289 22.47 1.59 1.98
C THR A 289 22.50 2.02 0.50
N ALA A 290 22.07 1.14 -0.42
CA ALA A 290 22.00 1.43 -1.85
C ALA A 290 21.40 2.82 -2.15
N TYR A 291 21.99 3.51 -3.12
CA TYR A 291 21.65 4.86 -3.56
C TYR A 291 21.93 6.00 -2.57
N LEU A 292 22.35 5.70 -1.32
CA LEU A 292 22.76 6.70 -0.34
C LEU A 292 24.30 6.80 -0.34
N LYS A 293 24.81 7.81 -1.07
CA LYS A 293 26.25 7.95 -1.35
C LYS A 293 26.98 8.90 -0.39
N GLY A 294 26.30 9.97 0.01
CA GLY A 294 26.86 11.01 0.89
C GLY A 294 26.13 11.17 2.22
N ASN A 295 25.04 10.43 2.39
CA ASN A 295 24.06 10.58 3.46
C ASN A 295 23.56 9.21 3.97
N SER A 296 24.27 8.11 3.66
CA SER A 296 24.02 6.83 4.31
C SER A 296 24.31 6.92 5.79
N ALA A 297 23.59 6.14 6.60
CA ALA A 297 23.97 5.90 7.99
C ALA A 297 25.44 5.44 8.07
N GLY A 298 26.22 6.02 8.99
CA GLY A 298 27.63 5.64 9.19
C GLY A 298 27.80 4.39 10.05
N TRP A 299 26.87 4.17 10.97
CA TRP A 299 26.80 2.98 11.81
C TRP A 299 25.35 2.59 12.05
N ALA A 300 25.12 1.30 12.30
CA ALA A 300 23.83 0.79 12.76
C ALA A 300 24.00 -0.23 13.89
N ALA A 301 22.99 -0.32 14.75
CA ALA A 301 22.81 -1.39 15.74
C ALA A 301 21.39 -1.96 15.60
N LEU A 302 21.19 -3.22 15.99
CA LEU A 302 19.90 -3.88 15.94
C LEU A 302 19.58 -4.54 17.27
N SER A 303 18.36 -4.31 17.76
CA SER A 303 17.84 -4.94 18.97
C SER A 303 16.52 -5.65 18.68
N VAL A 304 16.26 -6.72 19.40
CA VAL A 304 15.06 -7.55 19.27
C VAL A 304 14.36 -7.60 20.63
N ARG A 305 13.02 -7.59 20.65
CA ARG A 305 12.23 -7.89 21.85
C ARG A 305 11.18 -8.94 21.53
N ASP A 306 10.81 -9.72 22.53
CA ASP A 306 9.69 -10.65 22.46
C ASP A 306 8.48 -10.14 23.26
N GLY A 307 7.29 -10.21 22.64
CA GLY A 307 6.10 -9.47 23.08
C GLY A 307 6.25 -7.94 23.08
N ALA A 308 5.15 -7.26 23.44
CA ALA A 308 5.10 -5.80 23.51
C ALA A 308 5.87 -5.23 24.73
N SER A 309 5.97 -6.02 25.81
CA SER A 309 6.57 -5.63 27.10
C SER A 309 7.91 -6.32 27.39
N GLY A 310 8.46 -7.09 26.44
CA GLY A 310 9.77 -7.71 26.61
C GLY A 310 10.90 -6.69 26.64
N GLU A 311 12.03 -7.11 27.21
CA GLU A 311 13.25 -6.32 27.19
C GLU A 311 13.90 -6.35 25.80
N TRP A 312 14.53 -5.23 25.41
CA TRP A 312 15.31 -5.16 24.19
C TRP A 312 16.66 -5.82 24.40
N VAL A 313 16.95 -6.84 23.59
CA VAL A 313 18.23 -7.55 23.56
C VAL A 313 18.98 -7.14 22.30
N GLU A 314 20.27 -6.81 22.44
CA GLU A 314 21.13 -6.50 21.30
C GLU A 314 21.36 -7.76 20.45
N ALA A 315 21.01 -7.70 19.17
CA ALA A 315 21.24 -8.77 18.19
C ALA A 315 22.38 -8.44 17.23
N LEU A 316 22.60 -7.15 16.94
CA LEU A 316 23.77 -6.66 16.19
C LEU A 316 24.34 -5.45 16.93
N PRO A 317 25.59 -5.51 17.45
CA PRO A 317 26.22 -4.36 18.06
C PRO A 317 26.44 -3.24 17.05
N ARG A 318 26.72 -2.03 17.55
CA ARG A 318 27.01 -0.86 16.71
C ARG A 318 28.13 -1.17 15.70
N THR A 319 27.73 -1.35 14.45
CA THR A 319 28.59 -1.80 13.35
C THR A 319 28.68 -0.71 12.30
N ARG A 320 29.88 -0.54 11.73
CA ARG A 320 30.12 0.45 10.67
C ARG A 320 29.41 0.03 9.38
N LEU A 321 28.76 0.97 8.73
CA LEU A 321 28.22 0.83 7.38
C LEU A 321 29.06 1.64 6.38
N GLN A 322 28.98 1.26 5.12
CA GLN A 322 29.57 1.95 3.98
C GLN A 322 28.46 2.55 3.11
N PRO A 323 28.71 3.68 2.42
CA PRO A 323 27.76 4.23 1.45
C PRO A 323 27.50 3.26 0.29
N ASP A 324 26.28 3.29 -0.25
CA ASP A 324 25.89 2.54 -1.45
C ASP A 324 26.27 1.05 -1.42
N THR A 325 26.10 0.41 -0.26
CA THR A 325 26.61 -0.94 0.03
C THR A 325 25.56 -1.80 0.74
N ASN A 326 25.52 -3.08 0.38
CA ASN A 326 24.70 -4.06 1.06
C ASN A 326 25.54 -4.84 2.08
N HIS A 327 25.15 -4.75 3.35
CA HIS A 327 25.86 -5.33 4.48
C HIS A 327 25.13 -6.57 4.97
N ARG A 328 25.84 -7.69 5.08
CA ARG A 328 25.28 -8.99 5.45
C ARG A 328 25.97 -9.52 6.69
N PHE A 329 25.18 -9.90 7.68
CA PHE A 329 25.65 -10.38 8.97
C PHE A 329 24.96 -11.71 9.29
N VAL A 330 25.74 -12.73 9.60
CA VAL A 330 25.24 -13.95 10.23
C VAL A 330 25.35 -13.75 11.74
N LEU A 331 24.29 -14.03 12.47
CA LEU A 331 24.29 -13.89 13.93
C LEU A 331 25.02 -15.08 14.57
N ASP A 332 25.75 -14.84 15.66
CA ASP A 332 26.48 -15.89 16.39
C ASP A 332 25.53 -16.96 16.98
N ALA A 333 24.32 -16.54 17.35
CA ALA A 333 23.21 -17.39 17.73
C ALA A 333 21.90 -16.81 17.20
N PRO A 334 20.90 -17.65 16.91
CA PRO A 334 19.58 -17.16 16.56
C PRO A 334 18.95 -16.33 17.68
N VAL A 335 18.23 -15.27 17.32
CA VAL A 335 17.54 -14.38 18.28
C VAL A 335 16.04 -14.47 18.04
N VAL A 336 15.28 -14.77 19.09
CA VAL A 336 13.82 -14.91 19.03
C VAL A 336 13.14 -13.61 19.44
N GLY A 337 12.13 -13.20 18.70
CA GLY A 337 11.27 -12.09 19.10
C GLY A 337 10.11 -11.83 18.15
N THR A 338 9.37 -10.78 18.46
CA THR A 338 8.20 -10.30 17.68
C THR A 338 8.40 -8.90 17.15
N HIS A 339 9.36 -8.15 17.69
CA HIS A 339 9.65 -6.79 17.28
C HIS A 339 11.14 -6.56 17.17
N VAL A 340 11.51 -5.65 16.27
CA VAL A 340 12.89 -5.28 16.01
C VAL A 340 13.02 -3.77 15.99
N ARG A 341 14.15 -3.28 16.48
CA ARG A 341 14.53 -1.89 16.38
C ARG A 341 15.89 -1.81 15.70
N ILE A 342 15.98 -0.99 14.66
CA ILE A 342 17.26 -0.59 14.08
C ILE A 342 17.55 0.84 14.50
N ASP A 343 18.76 1.07 14.98
CA ASP A 343 19.29 2.37 15.35
C ASP A 343 20.39 2.74 14.36
N ILE A 344 20.32 3.92 13.75
CA ILE A 344 21.36 4.48 12.89
C ILE A 344 22.03 5.67 13.58
N PHE A 345 23.35 5.81 13.42
CA PHE A 345 24.13 6.81 14.16
C PHE A 345 24.95 7.74 13.23
N PRO A 346 24.96 9.06 13.52
CA PRO A 346 23.96 9.78 14.33
C PRO A 346 22.61 9.90 13.60
N ASP A 347 22.64 9.94 12.26
CA ASP A 347 21.52 10.13 11.35
C ASP A 347 21.90 9.60 9.95
N GLY A 348 21.06 9.85 8.95
CA GLY A 348 21.30 9.50 7.56
C GLY A 348 20.17 8.64 7.01
N GLY A 349 20.51 7.59 6.27
CA GLY A 349 19.51 6.69 5.74
C GLY A 349 19.98 5.25 5.55
N ILE A 350 18.98 4.38 5.38
CA ILE A 350 19.13 3.00 4.90
C ILE A 350 18.07 2.76 3.81
N SER A 351 18.41 1.94 2.83
CA SER A 351 17.50 1.61 1.74
C SER A 351 16.62 0.40 2.09
N ARG A 352 17.19 -0.67 2.67
CA ARG A 352 16.45 -1.86 3.09
C ARG A 352 16.99 -2.45 4.39
N LEU A 353 16.09 -3.10 5.14
CA LEU A 353 16.38 -4.03 6.23
C LEU A 353 15.78 -5.39 5.86
N ARG A 354 16.58 -6.46 5.97
CA ARG A 354 16.12 -7.85 5.85
C ARG A 354 16.51 -8.62 7.09
N LEU A 355 15.60 -9.44 7.60
CA LEU A 355 15.84 -10.32 8.74
C LEU A 355 15.52 -11.74 8.33
N PHE A 356 16.53 -12.52 8.01
CA PHE A 356 16.35 -13.89 7.55
C PHE A 356 16.23 -14.84 8.73
N GLY A 357 15.13 -15.58 8.76
CA GLY A 357 14.76 -16.44 9.88
C GLY A 357 13.59 -17.34 9.53
N SER A 358 12.98 -17.93 10.54
CA SER A 358 11.73 -18.69 10.42
C SER A 358 10.78 -18.33 11.56
N LEU A 359 9.49 -18.63 11.40
CA LEU A 359 8.56 -18.56 12.53
C LEU A 359 8.98 -19.58 13.60
N THR A 360 8.72 -19.26 14.87
CA THR A 360 8.70 -20.26 15.94
C THR A 360 7.44 -21.12 15.80
N GLU A 361 7.35 -22.25 16.52
CA GLU A 361 6.13 -23.07 16.54
C GLU A 361 4.91 -22.24 16.98
N ASP A 362 5.06 -21.45 18.03
CA ASP A 362 4.03 -20.52 18.53
C ASP A 362 3.66 -19.44 17.51
N GLY A 363 4.67 -18.87 16.83
CA GLY A 363 4.46 -17.86 15.79
C GLY A 363 3.69 -18.41 14.59
N ALA A 364 4.05 -19.63 14.15
CA ALA A 364 3.35 -20.32 13.06
C ALA A 364 1.90 -20.66 13.44
N ALA A 365 1.67 -21.15 14.67
CA ALA A 365 0.33 -21.46 15.16
C ALA A 365 -0.57 -20.21 15.24
N LYS A 366 -0.05 -19.08 15.73
CA LYS A 366 -0.79 -17.81 15.80
C LYS A 366 -1.12 -17.26 14.42
N LEU A 367 -0.17 -17.30 13.48
CA LEU A 367 -0.41 -16.86 12.12
C LEU A 367 -1.48 -17.73 11.44
N ALA A 368 -1.40 -19.05 11.60
CA ALA A 368 -2.39 -19.98 11.05
C ALA A 368 -3.79 -19.77 11.62
N ALA A 369 -3.91 -19.57 12.94
CA ALA A 369 -5.19 -19.25 13.57
C ALA A 369 -5.78 -17.94 13.01
N ARG A 370 -4.96 -16.89 12.91
CA ARG A 370 -5.39 -15.58 12.39
C ARG A 370 -5.83 -15.66 10.92
N HIS A 371 -5.07 -16.40 10.10
CA HIS A 371 -5.40 -16.63 8.69
C HIS A 371 -6.77 -17.33 8.56
N GLN A 372 -6.99 -18.41 9.33
CA GLN A 372 -8.26 -19.13 9.36
C GLN A 372 -9.44 -18.26 9.83
N GLU A 373 -9.25 -17.46 10.87
CA GLU A 373 -10.29 -16.54 11.39
C GLU A 373 -10.75 -15.51 10.34
N LEU A 374 -9.86 -15.11 9.43
CA LEU A 374 -10.11 -14.12 8.39
C LEU A 374 -10.75 -14.67 7.11
N GLY A 375 -11.13 -15.95 7.12
CA GLY A 375 -11.86 -16.58 6.02
C GLY A 375 -10.98 -17.07 4.86
N GLY A 376 -9.70 -17.29 5.10
CA GLY A 376 -8.81 -17.93 4.14
C GLY A 376 -7.49 -18.13 4.80
#